data_AF-A0A9D2EB19-F1
#
_entry.id   AF-A0A9D2EB19-F1
#
_cell.length_a   1.000
_cell.length_b   1.000
_cell.length_c   1.000
_cell.angle_alpha   90.00
_cell.angle_beta   90.00
_cell.angle_gamma   90.00
#
_symmetry.space_group_name_H-M   'P 1'
#
loop_
_entity.id
_entity.type
_entity.pdbx_description
1 polymer ?
#
loop_
_entity_poly.entity_id
_entity_poly.type
_entity_poly.pdbx_seq_one_letter_code
_entity_poly.pdbx_strand_id
1 'polypeptide(L)'
;MSVASQYTGQGEVPAGLVRVVRGTPDETELAALVAGIVAARADDGAASPEEGLTSVWGDHGRRLGLPARPGGAAWRWSARAY
;
A
#
# COMPACT_ATOMS: atom_id res chain seq x y z
N MET A 1 31.16 -8.65 8.67
CA MET A 1 31.35 -7.18 8.59
C MET A 1 30.12 -6.61 7.90
N SER A 2 29.24 -5.92 8.65
CA SER A 2 27.98 -5.40 8.10
C SER A 2 28.22 -3.96 7.63
N VAL A 3 28.14 -3.73 6.32
CA VAL A 3 28.23 -2.40 5.72
C VAL A 3 26.86 -1.74 5.89
N ALA A 4 26.81 -0.66 6.67
CA ALA A 4 25.64 0.20 6.70
C ALA A 4 25.57 0.94 5.35
N SER A 5 24.73 0.46 4.43
CA SER A 5 24.43 1.19 3.19
C SER A 5 23.80 2.53 3.57
N GLN A 6 24.57 3.61 3.40
CA GLN A 6 24.09 4.97 3.57
C GLN A 6 23.27 5.34 2.33
N TYR A 7 21.96 5.50 2.51
CA TYR A 7 21.05 5.90 1.43
C TYR A 7 20.93 7.43 1.42
N THR A 8 21.63 8.11 0.51
CA THR A 8 21.44 9.54 0.25
C THR A 8 20.32 9.74 -0.76
N GLY A 9 19.11 10.01 -0.29
CA GLY A 9 18.02 10.51 -1.13
C GLY A 9 18.21 12.00 -1.42
N GLN A 10 18.08 12.42 -2.68
CA GLN A 10 17.98 13.84 -3.03
C GLN A 10 16.53 14.30 -2.84
N GLY A 11 16.29 15.07 -1.78
CA GLY A 11 14.99 15.69 -1.45
C GLY A 11 14.64 15.55 0.04
N GLU A 12 13.95 16.55 0.59
CA GLU A 12 13.37 16.46 1.93
C GLU A 12 12.20 15.47 1.89
N VAL A 13 12.43 14.23 2.32
CA VAL A 13 11.35 13.27 2.50
C VAL A 13 10.65 13.62 3.81
N PRO A 14 9.35 14.00 3.80
CA PRO A 14 8.65 14.28 5.04
C PRO A 14 8.77 13.06 5.96
N ALA A 15 9.17 13.31 7.21
CA ALA A 15 9.37 12.26 8.19
C ALA A 15 8.08 11.42 8.29
N GLY A 16 8.19 10.11 8.03
CA GLY A 16 7.09 9.16 8.18
C GLY A 16 6.36 8.72 6.90
N LEU A 17 6.86 9.01 5.69
CA LEU A 17 6.20 8.54 4.46
C LEU A 17 6.20 6.99 4.35
N VAL A 18 7.35 6.35 4.57
CA VAL A 18 7.52 4.88 4.55
C VAL A 18 8.65 4.48 5.52
N ARG A 19 8.49 3.36 6.24
CA ARG A 19 9.52 2.80 7.13
C ARG A 19 9.69 1.30 6.92
N VAL A 20 10.94 0.86 6.78
CA VAL A 20 11.29 -0.57 6.79
C VAL A 20 11.14 -1.11 8.22
N VAL A 21 10.24 -2.07 8.41
CA VAL A 21 10.00 -2.72 9.72
C VAL A 21 10.93 -3.92 9.92
N ARG A 22 11.32 -4.60 8.83
CA ARG A 22 12.19 -5.78 8.84
C ARG A 22 12.97 -5.86 7.52
N GLY A 23 14.20 -6.39 7.59
CA GLY A 23 15.05 -6.66 6.42
C GLY A 23 15.91 -5.45 6.03
N THR A 24 16.79 -5.65 5.06
CA THR A 24 17.63 -4.63 4.45
C THR A 24 17.42 -4.67 2.94
N PRO A 25 16.52 -3.83 2.39
CA PRO A 25 16.24 -3.85 0.97
C PRO A 25 17.47 -3.43 0.17
N ASP A 26 17.66 -4.04 -0.99
CA ASP A 26 18.66 -3.58 -1.96
C ASP A 26 18.13 -2.40 -2.80
N GLU A 27 19.01 -1.86 -3.65
CA GLU A 27 18.69 -0.69 -4.49
C GLU A 27 17.60 -0.98 -5.54
N THR A 28 17.59 -2.20 -6.08
CA THR A 28 16.60 -2.60 -7.08
C THR A 28 15.23 -2.71 -6.43
N GLU A 29 15.17 -3.32 -5.25
CA GLU A 29 13.95 -3.45 -4.46
C GLU A 29 13.40 -2.06 -4.04
N LEU A 30 14.27 -1.12 -3.64
CA LEU A 30 13.80 0.22 -3.30
C LEU A 30 13.30 0.98 -4.54
N ALA A 31 14.00 0.88 -5.68
CA ALA A 31 13.56 1.49 -6.93
C ALA A 31 12.18 0.96 -7.36
N ALA A 32 11.95 -0.35 -7.25
CA ALA A 32 10.67 -0.97 -7.55
C ALA A 32 9.54 -0.46 -6.64
N LEU A 33 9.82 -0.31 -5.34
CA LEU A 33 8.85 0.26 -4.38
C LEU A 33 8.46 1.68 -4.75
N VAL A 34 9.45 2.55 -5.01
CA VAL A 34 9.20 3.95 -5.38
C VAL A 34 8.42 4.04 -6.69
N ALA A 35 8.79 3.24 -7.70
CA ALA A 35 8.08 3.18 -8.97
C ALA A 35 6.61 2.77 -8.79
N GLY A 36 6.34 1.78 -7.93
CA GLY A 36 4.98 1.34 -7.60
C GLY A 36 4.13 2.45 -6.95
N ILE A 37 4.70 3.20 -6.01
CA ILE A 37 4.00 4.33 -5.36
C ILE A 37 3.67 5.43 -6.38
N VAL A 38 4.63 5.77 -7.25
CA VAL A 38 4.43 6.79 -8.29
C VAL A 38 3.38 6.35 -9.31
N ALA A 39 3.44 5.09 -9.76
CA ALA A 39 2.47 4.53 -10.71
C ALA A 39 1.04 4.53 -10.13
N ALA A 40 0.88 4.13 -8.86
CA ALA A 40 -0.43 4.13 -8.21
C ALA A 40 -1.04 5.54 -8.11
N ARG A 41 -0.22 6.56 -7.80
CA ARG A 41 -0.66 7.97 -7.74
C ARG A 41 -1.07 8.52 -9.11
N ALA A 42 -0.53 7.98 -10.19
CA ALA A 42 -0.87 8.41 -11.55
C ALA A 42 -2.21 7.86 -12.03
N ASP A 43 -2.71 6.78 -11.42
CA ASP A 43 -3.93 6.06 -11.83
C ASP A 43 -5.23 6.62 -11.21
N ASP A 44 -5.13 7.57 -10.26
CA ASP A 44 -6.28 8.21 -9.58
C ASP A 44 -7.25 8.96 -10.53
N GLY A 45 -6.95 9.06 -11.83
CA GLY A 45 -7.80 9.67 -12.86
C GLY A 45 -8.89 8.76 -13.45
N ALA A 46 -8.86 7.44 -13.20
CA ALA A 46 -9.80 6.48 -13.77
C ALA A 46 -10.91 6.09 -12.77
N ALA A 47 -11.76 7.05 -12.41
CA ALA A 47 -12.93 6.79 -11.58
C ALA A 47 -14.00 5.99 -12.35
N SER A 48 -13.96 4.66 -12.24
CA SER A 48 -15.15 3.83 -12.52
C SER A 48 -16.20 4.06 -11.41
N PRO A 49 -17.50 4.16 -11.75
CA PRO A 49 -18.52 4.56 -10.81
C PRO A 49 -18.59 3.60 -9.63
N GLU A 50 -18.55 4.15 -8.41
CA GLU A 50 -18.75 3.42 -7.17
C GLU A 50 -20.18 2.87 -7.13
N GLU A 51 -20.34 1.61 -7.51
CA GLU A 51 -21.53 0.83 -7.16
C GLU A 51 -21.49 0.54 -5.64
N GLY A 52 -22.15 1.42 -4.88
CA GLY A 52 -22.69 1.13 -3.54
C GLY A 52 -21.71 0.46 -2.58
N LEU A 53 -20.73 1.22 -2.07
CA LEU A 53 -19.87 0.77 -0.98
C LEU A 53 -20.69 0.43 0.27
N THR A 54 -21.06 -0.84 0.42
CA THR A 54 -21.35 -1.38 1.74
C THR A 54 -20.04 -1.27 2.51
N SER A 55 -20.00 -0.39 3.51
CA SER A 55 -18.87 -0.25 4.42
C SER A 55 -18.40 -1.65 4.84
N VAL A 56 -17.12 -1.99 4.59
CA VAL A 56 -16.57 -3.29 5.00
C VAL A 56 -16.67 -3.50 6.51
N TRP A 57 -16.78 -2.42 7.28
CA TRP A 57 -17.06 -2.44 8.72
C TRP A 57 -18.50 -2.86 9.05
N GLY A 58 -19.42 -2.71 8.10
CA GLY A 58 -20.80 -3.18 8.15
C GLY A 58 -21.00 -4.60 7.63
N ASP A 59 -19.95 -5.27 7.12
CA ASP A 59 -20.05 -6.64 6.65
C ASP A 59 -20.36 -7.60 7.81
N HIS A 60 -21.61 -8.08 7.86
CA HIS A 60 -22.05 -9.03 8.86
C HIS A 60 -21.25 -10.34 8.83
N GLY A 61 -20.74 -10.74 7.65
CA GLY A 61 -19.92 -11.93 7.50
C GLY A 61 -18.62 -11.87 8.30
N ARG A 62 -18.01 -10.69 8.43
CA ARG A 62 -16.83 -10.47 9.30
C ARG A 62 -17.13 -10.69 10.78
N ARG A 63 -18.33 -10.28 11.25
CA ARG A 63 -18.75 -10.55 12.65
C ARG A 63 -18.97 -12.04 12.92
N LEU A 64 -19.34 -12.78 11.89
CA LEU A 64 -19.51 -14.23 11.92
C LEU A 64 -18.22 -15.01 11.65
N GLY A 65 -17.09 -14.33 11.45
CA GLY A 65 -15.80 -14.98 11.17
C GLY A 65 -15.70 -15.64 9.79
N LEU A 66 -16.56 -15.26 8.85
CA LEU A 66 -16.53 -15.81 7.49
C LEU A 66 -15.25 -15.35 6.76
N PRO A 67 -14.69 -16.22 5.91
CA PRO A 67 -13.53 -15.86 5.10
C PRO A 67 -13.88 -14.70 4.15
N ALA A 68 -12.91 -13.81 3.92
CA ALA A 68 -13.08 -12.73 2.96
C ALA A 68 -13.38 -13.32 1.57
N ARG A 69 -14.42 -12.81 0.90
CA ARG A 69 -14.73 -13.24 -0.46
C ARG A 69 -13.60 -12.80 -1.39
N PRO A 70 -12.91 -13.73 -2.07
CA PRO A 70 -11.92 -13.36 -3.06
C PRO A 70 -12.62 -12.60 -4.20
N GLY A 71 -12.03 -11.47 -4.59
CA GLY A 71 -12.59 -10.61 -5.64
C GLY A 71 -11.56 -9.61 -6.11
N GLY A 72 -11.69 -9.16 -7.36
CA GLY A 72 -10.74 -8.25 -7.99
C GLY A 72 -10.56 -6.91 -7.26
N ALA A 73 -11.48 -6.54 -6.38
CA ALA A 73 -11.43 -5.36 -5.53
C ALA A 73 -11.11 -5.67 -4.05
N ALA A 74 -10.94 -6.94 -3.66
CA ALA A 74 -10.75 -7.33 -2.26
C ALA A 74 -9.48 -6.70 -1.65
N TRP A 75 -8.43 -6.48 -2.46
CA TRP A 75 -7.19 -5.83 -2.06
C TRP A 75 -7.33 -4.33 -1.78
N ARG A 76 -8.37 -3.65 -2.29
CA ARG A 76 -8.55 -2.19 -2.13
C ARG A 76 -8.71 -1.77 -0.67
N TRP A 77 -9.16 -2.68 0.17
CA TRP A 77 -9.32 -2.44 1.61
C TRP A 77 -8.00 -2.48 2.38
N SER A 78 -6.94 -3.06 1.83
CA SER A 78 -5.60 -3.06 2.45
C SER A 78 -4.90 -1.70 2.36
N ALA A 79 -5.32 -0.84 1.42
CA ALA A 79 -4.70 0.45 1.13
C ALA A 79 -5.51 1.65 1.67
N ARG A 80 -6.64 1.43 2.34
CA ARG A 80 -7.48 2.51 2.85
C ARG A 80 -6.87 3.05 4.15
N ALA A 81 -6.44 4.31 4.14
CA ALA A 81 -6.00 5.02 5.34
C ALA A 81 -7.15 5.12 6.36
N TYR A 82 -6.81 4.96 7.64
CA TYR A 82 -7.71 5.10 8.79
C TYR A 82 -7.86 6.55 9.22
#